data_AF-A0AA37LM95-F1
#
_entry.id   AF-A0AA37LM95-F1
#
_cell.length_a   1.000
_cell.length_b   1.000
_cell.length_c   1.000
_cell.angle_alpha   90.00
_cell.angle_beta   90.00
_cell.angle_gamma   90.00
#
_symmetry.space_group_name_H-M   'P 1'
#
loop_
_entity.id
_entity.type
_entity.pdbx_description
1 polymer ?
#
loop_
_entity_poly.entity_id
_entity_poly.type
_entity_poly.pdbx_seq_one_letter_code
_entity_poly.pdbx_strand_id
1 'polypeptide(L)'
;MPRVDIVTAIIGSAMIGTGLYGILSPADMARFFGIVDVTPDMAFPFTAIGGRNLSAGLGIWGLKLANQRRALGIVLLSWTCAGFADTYLLLSHWAAVDQVRVHVFNTCVLAFAAAALLVEK
;
A
#
# COMPACT_ATOMS: atom_id res chain seq x y z
N MET A 1 8.33 19.63 -6.58
CA MET A 1 7.07 19.88 -7.35
C MET A 1 5.83 19.67 -6.47
N PRO A 2 4.84 20.59 -6.45
CA PRO A 2 3.65 20.48 -5.59
C PRO A 2 2.84 19.18 -5.80
N ARG A 3 2.86 18.64 -7.02
CA ARG A 3 2.08 17.45 -7.40
C ARG A 3 2.59 16.16 -6.74
N VAL A 4 3.90 15.94 -6.74
CA VAL A 4 4.51 14.76 -6.07
C VAL A 4 4.31 14.84 -4.57
N ASP A 5 4.33 16.06 -4.03
CA ASP A 5 4.04 16.28 -2.62
C ASP A 5 2.58 15.92 -2.25
N ILE A 6 1.60 16.24 -3.09
CA ILE A 6 0.22 15.83 -2.86
C ILE A 6 0.08 14.30 -2.99
N VAL A 7 0.68 13.70 -4.02
CA VAL A 7 0.61 12.25 -4.25
C VAL A 7 1.20 11.47 -3.07
N THR A 8 2.36 11.86 -2.57
CA THR A 8 2.99 11.21 -1.40
C THR A 8 2.16 11.35 -0.12
N ALA A 9 1.48 12.49 0.07
CA ALA A 9 0.54 12.66 1.19
C ALA A 9 -0.67 11.73 1.05
N ILE A 10 -1.25 11.61 -0.15
CA ILE A 10 -2.36 10.71 -0.43
C ILE A 10 -1.95 9.25 -0.17
N ILE A 11 -0.78 8.82 -0.66
CA ILE A 11 -0.27 7.47 -0.43
C ILE A 11 -0.08 7.22 1.07
N GLY A 12 0.58 8.14 1.79
CA GLY A 12 0.81 8.01 3.23
C GLY A 12 -0.50 7.91 4.02
N SER A 13 -1.47 8.76 3.71
CA SER A 13 -2.79 8.74 4.35
C SER A 13 -3.60 7.50 3.99
N ALA A 14 -3.56 7.03 2.74
CA ALA A 14 -4.23 5.80 2.32
C ALA A 14 -3.63 4.56 3.02
N MET A 15 -2.31 4.53 3.21
CA MET A 15 -1.61 3.48 3.96
C MET A 15 -2.00 3.48 5.45
N ILE A 16 -2.09 4.66 6.08
CA ILE A 16 -2.61 4.77 7.46
C ILE A 16 -4.06 4.29 7.53
N GLY A 17 -4.92 4.77 6.63
CA GLY A 17 -6.34 4.43 6.61
C GLY A 17 -6.57 2.92 6.43
N THR A 18 -5.96 2.31 5.42
CA THR A 18 -6.02 0.85 5.20
C THR A 18 -5.33 0.07 6.32
N GLY A 19 -4.30 0.64 6.94
CA GLY A 19 -3.63 0.04 8.08
C GLY A 19 -4.54 -0.07 9.31
N LEU A 20 -5.19 1.04 9.68
CA LEU A 20 -6.19 1.07 10.74
C LEU A 20 -7.39 0.17 10.40
N TYR A 21 -7.85 0.19 9.16
CA TYR A 21 -8.97 -0.65 8.71
C TYR A 21 -8.64 -2.15 8.81
N GLY A 22 -7.45 -2.58 8.42
CA GLY A 22 -7.00 -3.98 8.57
C GLY A 22 -6.86 -4.43 10.02
N ILE A 23 -6.47 -3.52 10.93
CA ILE A 23 -6.36 -3.83 12.35
C ILE A 23 -7.75 -3.96 13.00
N LEU A 24 -8.65 -3.01 12.71
CA LEU A 24 -9.96 -2.90 13.37
C LEU A 24 -11.02 -3.80 12.74
N SER A 25 -10.90 -4.06 11.43
CA SER A 25 -11.90 -4.78 10.62
C SER A 25 -11.21 -5.74 9.64
N PRO A 26 -10.44 -6.74 10.11
CA PRO A 26 -9.63 -7.62 9.26
C PRO A 26 -10.46 -8.39 8.22
N ALA A 27 -11.67 -8.82 8.56
CA ALA A 27 -12.54 -9.54 7.62
C ALA A 27 -13.02 -8.63 6.47
N ASP A 28 -13.34 -7.36 6.76
CA ASP A 28 -13.73 -6.42 5.72
C ASP A 28 -12.54 -5.96 4.89
N MET A 29 -11.36 -5.83 5.51
CA MET A 29 -10.11 -5.59 4.79
C MET A 29 -9.78 -6.74 3.84
N ALA A 30 -10.01 -7.99 4.23
CA ALA A 30 -9.87 -9.16 3.36
C ALA A 30 -10.78 -9.08 2.12
N ARG A 31 -12.05 -8.67 2.32
CA ARG A 31 -12.98 -8.42 1.21
C ARG A 31 -12.50 -7.28 0.32
N PHE A 32 -12.05 -6.18 0.92
CA PHE A 32 -11.50 -5.04 0.20
C PHE A 32 -10.26 -5.41 -0.62
N PHE A 33 -9.42 -6.31 -0.09
CA PHE A 33 -8.25 -6.83 -0.79
C PHE A 33 -8.63 -7.71 -1.98
N GLY A 34 -9.84 -8.26 -1.96
CA GLY A 34 -10.47 -8.96 -3.09
C GLY A 34 -11.02 -10.34 -2.77
N ILE A 35 -10.95 -10.81 -1.52
CA ILE A 35 -11.42 -12.16 -1.15
C ILE A 35 -12.95 -12.17 -1.07
N VAL A 36 -13.60 -13.02 -1.86
CA VAL A 36 -15.08 -13.08 -1.94
C VAL A 36 -15.68 -13.74 -0.69
N ASP A 37 -15.21 -14.94 -0.34
CA ASP A 37 -15.73 -15.74 0.78
C ASP A 37 -14.76 -15.76 1.97
N VAL A 38 -14.77 -14.68 2.75
CA VAL A 38 -13.84 -14.51 3.88
C VAL A 38 -14.25 -15.37 5.08
N THR A 39 -13.39 -16.32 5.44
CA THR A 39 -13.46 -17.07 6.71
C THR A 39 -12.65 -16.37 7.82
N PRO A 40 -12.90 -16.66 9.10
CA PRO A 40 -12.11 -16.10 10.20
C PRO A 40 -10.61 -16.35 10.09
N ASP A 41 -10.20 -17.56 9.69
CA ASP A 41 -8.79 -17.92 9.54
C ASP A 41 -8.12 -17.17 8.38
N MET A 42 -8.87 -16.90 7.30
CA MET A 42 -8.39 -16.07 6.18
C MET A 42 -8.32 -14.58 6.55
N ALA A 43 -9.15 -14.12 7.49
CA ALA A 43 -9.16 -12.74 7.95
C ALA A 43 -7.99 -12.43 8.90
N PHE A 44 -7.56 -13.38 9.72
CA PHE A 44 -6.52 -13.17 10.74
C PHE A 44 -5.22 -12.52 10.20
N PRO A 45 -4.65 -12.93 9.05
CA PRO A 45 -3.47 -12.28 8.47
C PRO A 45 -3.67 -10.80 8.12
N PHE A 46 -4.90 -10.34 7.90
CA PHE A 46 -5.18 -8.94 7.52
C PHE A 46 -4.94 -7.95 8.66
N THR A 47 -4.91 -8.40 9.92
CA THR A 47 -4.44 -7.57 11.05
C THR A 47 -2.94 -7.27 10.90
N ALA A 48 -2.14 -8.27 10.51
CA ALA A 48 -0.71 -8.08 10.28
C ALA A 48 -0.44 -7.21 9.04
N ILE A 49 -1.21 -7.41 7.96
CA ILE A 49 -1.19 -6.53 6.77
C ILE A 49 -1.57 -5.09 7.17
N GLY A 50 -2.55 -4.94 8.05
CA GLY A 50 -2.94 -3.65 8.62
C GLY A 50 -1.79 -2.95 9.34
N GLY A 51 -1.11 -3.66 10.27
CA GLY A 51 0.07 -3.14 10.96
C GLY A 51 1.20 -2.73 10.00
N ARG A 52 1.45 -3.55 8.98
CA ARG A 52 2.41 -3.27 7.90
C ARG A 52 2.07 -1.97 7.17
N ASN A 53 0.82 -1.79 6.74
CA ASN A 53 0.39 -0.58 6.02
C ASN A 53 0.43 0.66 6.91
N LEU A 54 0.02 0.54 8.18
CA LEU A 54 0.08 1.65 9.14
C LEU A 54 1.53 2.12 9.34
N SER A 55 2.46 1.17 9.52
CA SER A 55 3.88 1.46 9.65
C SER A 55 4.44 2.18 8.41
N ALA A 56 4.11 1.70 7.21
CA ALA A 56 4.53 2.34 5.96
C ALA A 56 3.97 3.76 5.81
N GLY A 57 2.69 3.95 6.12
CA GLY A 57 2.04 5.26 6.07
C GLY A 57 2.67 6.27 7.03
N LEU A 58 2.97 5.86 8.26
CA LEU A 58 3.69 6.67 9.23
C LEU A 58 5.12 6.98 8.77
N GLY A 59 5.83 5.99 8.20
CA GLY A 59 7.17 6.20 7.63
C GLY A 59 7.18 7.20 6.47
N ILE A 60 6.18 7.13 5.59
CA ILE A 60 5.99 8.09 4.48
C ILE A 60 5.78 9.50 5.02
N TRP A 61 4.87 9.67 5.99
CA TRP A 61 4.62 10.97 6.61
C TRP A 61 5.83 11.50 7.37
N GLY A 62 6.54 10.66 8.12
CA GLY A 62 7.76 11.04 8.84
C GLY A 62 8.83 11.59 7.89
N LEU A 63 9.14 10.86 6.82
CA LEU A 63 10.12 11.31 5.83
C LEU A 63 9.67 12.55 5.06
N LYS A 64 8.36 12.65 4.77
CA LYS A 64 7.79 13.82 4.12
C LYS A 64 7.92 15.08 4.99
N LEU A 65 7.50 15.02 6.25
CA LEU A 65 7.57 16.15 7.18
C LEU A 65 9.03 16.55 7.50
N ALA A 66 9.94 15.58 7.48
CA ALA A 66 11.38 15.82 7.59
C ALA A 66 12.02 16.34 6.29
N ASN A 67 11.24 16.55 5.21
CA ASN A 67 11.72 16.94 3.87
C ASN A 67 12.79 16.01 3.27
N GLN A 68 12.82 14.74 3.68
CA GLN A 68 13.77 13.73 3.20
C GLN A 68 13.29 13.09 1.89
N ARG A 69 13.23 13.87 0.81
CA ARG A 69 12.61 13.47 -0.48
C ARG A 69 13.24 12.20 -1.08
N ARG A 70 14.57 12.11 -1.08
CA ARG A 70 15.29 10.94 -1.63
C ARG A 70 15.04 9.68 -0.81
N ALA A 71 15.09 9.79 0.53
CA ALA A 71 14.78 8.66 1.41
C ALA A 71 13.32 8.20 1.24
N LEU A 72 12.39 9.14 1.10
CA LEU A 72 10.99 8.83 0.78
C LEU A 72 10.87 8.09 -0.55
N GLY A 73 11.59 8.52 -1.59
CA GLY A 73 11.65 7.82 -2.88
C GLY A 73 12.16 6.38 -2.75
N ILE A 74 13.20 6.14 -1.96
CA ILE A 74 13.73 4.80 -1.68
C ILE A 74 12.70 3.93 -0.96
N VAL A 75 12.00 4.48 0.03
CA VAL A 75 10.95 3.77 0.76
C VAL A 75 9.80 3.39 -0.18
N LEU A 76 9.31 4.33 -0.99
CA LEU A 76 8.25 4.05 -1.95
C LEU A 76 8.67 3.03 -3.00
N LEU A 77 9.91 3.10 -3.50
CA LEU A 77 10.44 2.12 -4.43
C LEU A 77 10.49 0.73 -3.79
N SER A 78 11.02 0.63 -2.57
CA SER A 78 11.04 -0.62 -1.81
C SER A 78 9.64 -1.18 -1.58
N TRP A 79 8.66 -0.30 -1.36
CA TRP A 79 7.26 -0.68 -1.16
C TRP A 79 6.58 -1.14 -2.46
N THR A 80 7.11 -0.85 -3.65
CA THR A 80 6.55 -1.43 -4.89
C THR A 80 6.63 -2.96 -4.90
N CYS A 81 7.64 -3.55 -4.24
CA CYS A 81 7.74 -4.99 -4.04
C CYS A 81 6.53 -5.56 -3.29
N ALA A 82 5.94 -4.79 -2.37
CA ALA A 82 4.69 -5.15 -1.71
C ALA A 82 3.56 -5.32 -2.73
N GLY A 83 3.38 -4.31 -3.59
CA GLY A 83 2.33 -4.30 -4.60
C GLY A 83 2.49 -5.41 -5.63
N PHE A 84 3.73 -5.77 -6.01
CA PHE A 84 4.00 -6.93 -6.86
C PHE A 84 3.62 -8.25 -6.19
N ALA A 85 3.97 -8.43 -4.91
CA ALA A 85 3.61 -9.63 -4.16
C ALA A 85 2.08 -9.76 -4.01
N ASP A 86 1.40 -8.67 -3.67
CA ASP A 86 -0.06 -8.63 -3.51
C ASP A 86 -0.76 -8.93 -4.86
N THR A 87 -0.28 -8.33 -5.96
CA THR A 87 -0.79 -8.60 -7.32
C THR A 87 -0.58 -10.05 -7.71
N TYR A 88 0.61 -10.62 -7.47
CA TYR A 88 0.92 -12.02 -7.76
C TYR A 88 0.04 -12.97 -6.96
N LEU A 89 -0.16 -12.70 -5.66
CA LEU A 89 -1.04 -13.49 -4.80
C LEU A 89 -2.45 -13.56 -5.38
N LEU A 90 -3.00 -12.42 -5.82
CA LEU A 90 -4.33 -12.40 -6.43
C LEU A 90 -4.38 -13.14 -7.77
N LEU A 91 -3.38 -12.96 -8.63
CA LEU A 91 -3.31 -13.67 -9.91
C LEU A 91 -3.21 -15.19 -9.73
N SER A 92 -2.50 -15.65 -8.70
CA SER A 92 -2.38 -17.08 -8.37
C SER A 92 -3.68 -17.71 -7.86
N HIS A 93 -4.66 -16.90 -7.46
CA HIS A 93 -5.96 -17.34 -6.94
C HIS A 93 -7.13 -16.68 -7.67
N TRP A 94 -6.99 -16.42 -8.98
CA TRP A 94 -7.91 -15.60 -9.78
C TRP A 94 -9.39 -15.98 -9.71
N ALA A 95 -9.70 -17.25 -9.45
CA ALA A 95 -11.09 -17.73 -9.32
C ALA A 95 -11.76 -17.32 -7.99
N ALA A 96 -10.98 -16.92 -6.99
CA ALA A 96 -11.44 -16.59 -5.63
C ALA A 96 -11.30 -15.10 -5.30
N VAL A 97 -10.81 -14.26 -6.24
CA VAL A 97 -10.51 -12.85 -5.99
C VAL A 97 -10.86 -11.90 -7.14
N ASP A 98 -11.27 -10.66 -6.83
CA ASP A 98 -11.81 -9.70 -7.83
C ASP A 98 -11.18 -8.28 -7.79
N GLN A 99 -9.94 -8.12 -7.32
CA GLN A 99 -9.33 -6.78 -7.15
C GLN A 99 -7.94 -6.59 -7.78
N VAL A 100 -7.50 -7.51 -8.65
CA VAL A 100 -6.16 -7.46 -9.28
C VAL A 100 -5.85 -6.09 -9.90
N ARG A 101 -6.83 -5.49 -10.59
CA ARG A 101 -6.65 -4.19 -11.27
C ARG A 101 -6.29 -3.05 -10.31
N VAL A 102 -6.88 -3.04 -9.12
CA VAL A 102 -6.62 -2.01 -8.09
C VAL A 102 -5.19 -2.14 -7.58
N HIS A 103 -4.72 -3.37 -7.35
CA HIS A 103 -3.34 -3.63 -6.90
C HIS A 103 -2.30 -3.27 -7.95
N VAL A 104 -2.55 -3.60 -9.23
CA VAL A 104 -1.70 -3.15 -10.34
C VAL A 104 -1.63 -1.63 -10.40
N PHE A 105 -2.78 -0.95 -10.32
CA PHE A 105 -2.83 0.51 -10.35
C PHE A 105 -2.04 1.13 -9.19
N ASN A 106 -2.27 0.67 -7.95
CA ASN A 106 -1.57 1.16 -6.77
C ASN A 106 -0.05 0.94 -6.85
N THR A 107 0.37 -0.22 -7.38
CA THR A 107 1.79 -0.53 -7.62
C THR A 107 2.43 0.45 -8.59
N CYS A 108 1.74 0.74 -9.70
CA CYS A 108 2.21 1.74 -10.68
C CYS A 108 2.31 3.14 -10.05
N VAL A 109 1.30 3.56 -9.28
CA VAL A 109 1.32 4.86 -8.58
C VAL A 109 2.53 4.98 -7.65
N LEU A 110 2.82 3.94 -6.87
CA LEU A 110 4.00 3.88 -6.00
C LEU A 110 5.30 3.98 -6.81
N ALA A 111 5.43 3.23 -7.90
CA ALA A 111 6.63 3.22 -8.74
C ALA A 111 6.89 4.58 -9.39
N PHE A 112 5.86 5.22 -9.93
CA PHE A 112 5.99 6.55 -10.53
C PHE A 112 6.31 7.62 -9.48
N ALA A 113 5.65 7.59 -8.32
CA ALA A 113 5.96 8.53 -7.23
C ALA A 113 7.40 8.35 -6.74
N ALA A 114 7.87 7.11 -6.61
CA ALA A 114 9.24 6.81 -6.23
C ALA A 114 10.25 7.34 -7.26
N ALA A 115 10.06 7.04 -8.55
CA ALA A 115 10.92 7.51 -9.62
C ALA A 115 10.99 9.05 -9.66
N ALA A 116 9.86 9.73 -9.51
CA ALA A 116 9.81 11.19 -9.49
C ALA A 116 10.62 11.80 -8.34
N LEU A 117 10.58 11.20 -7.14
CA LEU A 117 11.37 11.64 -5.99
C LEU A 117 12.86 11.34 -6.10
N LEU A 118 13.24 10.27 -6.80
CA LEU A 118 14.64 9.85 -6.94
C LEU A 118 15.40 10.62 -8.03
N VAL A 119 14.70 11.14 -9.03
CA VAL A 119 15.29 11.96 -10.11
C VAL A 119 15.38 13.44 -9.73
N GLU A 120 14.69 13.87 -8.67
CA GLU A 120 14.79 15.22 -8.11
C GLU A 120 16.20 15.43 -7.52
N LYS A 121 16.94 16.41 -8.06
CA LYS A 121 18.30 16.78 -7.62
C LYS A 121 18.28 17.67 -6.40
#